data_AF-A0A8C3ZVD3-F1
#
_entry.id   AF-A0A8C3ZVD3-F1
#
_cell.length_a   1.000
_cell.length_b   1.000
_cell.length_c   1.000
_cell.angle_alpha   90.00
_cell.angle_beta   90.00
_cell.angle_gamma   90.00
#
_symmetry.space_group_name_H-M   'P 1'
#
loop_
_entity.id
_entity.type
_entity.pdbx_description
1 polymer ?
#
loop_
_entity_poly.entity_id
_entity_poly.type
_entity_poly.pdbx_seq_one_letter_code
_entity_poly.pdbx_strand_id
1 'polypeptide(L)' 'MNARGRLYGTAAFRDECKFKETLLPNNYNAYESSVYKGFYIALSKHGRVKRGNRANTAMTVTHFLPRM' A
#
# COMPACT_ATOMS: atom_id res chain seq x y z
N MET A 1 -3.17 -2.14 -7.69
CA MET A 1 -2.37 -3.31 -7.23
C MET A 1 -3.02 -4.56 -7.78
N ASN A 2 -2.26 -5.52 -8.32
CA ASN A 2 -2.86 -6.73 -8.90
C ASN A 2 -3.03 -7.87 -7.88
N ALA A 3 -3.71 -8.94 -8.27
CA ALA A 3 -3.95 -10.15 -7.47
C ALA A 3 -2.67 -10.84 -6.94
N ARG A 4 -1.49 -10.55 -7.52
CA ARG A 4 -0.20 -11.07 -7.04
C ARG A 4 0.48 -10.16 -6.02
N GLY A 5 -0.21 -9.11 -5.58
CA GLY A 5 0.29 -8.10 -4.65
C GLY A 5 1.30 -7.13 -5.28
N ARG A 6 1.46 -7.08 -6.60
CA ARG A 6 2.41 -6.17 -7.26
C ARG A 6 1.75 -4.80 -7.49
N LEU A 7 2.45 -3.74 -7.08
CA LEU A 7 2.12 -2.36 -7.45
C LEU A 7 2.53 -2.10 -8.90
N TYR A 8 1.68 -1.39 -9.64
CA TYR A 8 1.86 -1.05 -11.04
C TYR A 8 1.04 0.21 -11.35
N GLY A 9 1.45 0.96 -12.38
CA GLY A 9 0.70 2.10 -12.90
C GLY A 9 -0.24 1.70 -14.04
N THR A 10 -1.37 2.37 -14.17
CA THR A 10 -2.36 2.19 -15.24
C THR A 10 -2.83 3.55 -15.75
N ALA A 11 -3.10 3.66 -17.05
CA ALA A 11 -3.61 4.89 -17.65
C ALA A 11 -5.11 5.11 -17.38
N ALA A 12 -5.87 4.02 -17.19
CA ALA A 12 -7.28 4.07 -16.85
C ALA A 12 -7.51 3.81 -15.36
N PHE A 13 -8.44 4.55 -14.75
CA PHE A 13 -8.86 4.32 -13.38
C PHE A 13 -9.67 3.03 -13.28
N ARG A 14 -9.27 2.14 -12.35
CA ARG A 14 -9.86 0.82 -12.14
C ARG A 14 -10.07 0.58 -10.65
N ASP A 15 -10.82 -0.45 -10.29
CA ASP A 15 -11.01 -0.80 -8.88
C ASP A 15 -9.70 -1.13 -8.16
N GLU A 16 -8.71 -1.68 -8.89
CA GLU A 16 -7.37 -1.92 -8.37
C GLU A 16 -6.58 -0.64 -8.02
N CYS A 17 -7.06 0.55 -8.41
CA CYS A 17 -6.50 1.85 -8.04
C CYS A 17 -7.05 2.38 -6.71
N LYS A 18 -8.10 1.76 -6.17
CA LYS A 18 -8.74 2.20 -4.93
C LYS A 18 -8.04 1.58 -3.73
N PHE A 19 -7.63 2.43 -2.79
CA PHE A 19 -7.02 2.03 -1.54
C PHE A 19 -7.77 2.63 -0.35
N LYS A 20 -7.98 1.84 0.69
CA LYS A 20 -8.50 2.30 1.97
C LYS A 20 -7.34 2.87 2.77
N GLU A 21 -7.44 4.14 3.12
CA GLU A 21 -6.53 4.80 4.03
C GLU A 21 -6.90 4.45 5.48
N THR A 22 -5.90 4.15 6.30
CA THR A 22 -6.06 3.90 7.73
C THR A 22 -4.97 4.66 8.48
N LEU A 23 -5.39 5.52 9.41
CA LEU A 23 -4.51 6.25 10.29
C LEU A 23 -3.84 5.27 11.28
N LEU A 24 -2.53 5.43 11.44
CA LEU A 24 -1.67 4.69 12.35
C LEU A 24 -1.11 5.64 13.41
N PRO A 25 -0.47 5.10 14.47
CA PRO A 25 0.25 5.92 15.43
C PRO A 25 1.28 6.85 14.76
N ASN A 26 1.61 7.95 15.44
CA ASN A 26 2.55 8.97 14.96
C ASN A 26 2.16 9.61 13.62
N ASN A 27 0.85 9.63 13.31
CA ASN A 27 0.29 10.27 12.12
C ASN A 27 0.75 9.67 10.78
N TYR A 28 1.19 8.41 10.80
CA TYR A 28 1.42 7.65 9.58
C TYR A 28 0.10 7.08 9.07
N ASN A 29 0.04 6.80 7.77
CA ASN A 29 -1.08 6.12 7.13
C ASN A 29 -0.61 4.79 6.54
N ALA A 30 -1.50 3.81 6.56
CA ALA A 30 -1.40 2.61 5.73
C ALA A 30 -2.49 2.62 4.66
N TYR A 31 -2.14 2.07 3.50
CA TYR A 31 -3.04 1.99 2.35
C TYR A 31 -3.29 0.53 1.99
N GLU A 32 -4.50 0.05 2.27
CA GLU A 32 -4.96 -1.31 1.97
C GLU A 32 -5.66 -1.34 0.61
N SER A 33 -5.44 -2.37 -0.21
CA SER A 33 -6.19 -2.53 -1.47
C SER A 33 -7.68 -2.73 -1.18
N SER A 34 -8.54 -1.97 -1.87
CA SER A 34 -10.00 -2.15 -1.73
C SER A 34 -10.49 -3.48 -2.35
N VAL A 35 -9.76 -4.01 -3.33
CA VAL A 35 -10.10 -5.28 -4.02
C VAL A 35 -9.50 -6.48 -3.28
N TYR A 36 -8.24 -6.37 -2.83
CA TYR A 36 -7.50 -7.45 -2.19
C TYR A 36 -7.27 -7.13 -0.71
N LYS A 37 -8.24 -7.48 0.14
CA LYS A 37 -8.16 -7.25 1.60
C LYS A 37 -6.90 -7.91 2.20
N GLY A 38 -6.28 -7.20 3.13
CA GLY A 38 -5.00 -7.57 3.75
C GLY A 38 -3.76 -7.28 2.90
N PHE A 39 -3.91 -6.70 1.70
CA PHE A 39 -2.75 -6.32 0.88
C PHE A 39 -2.47 -4.83 1.03
N TYR A 40 -1.24 -4.49 1.38
CA TYR A 40 -0.85 -3.10 1.67
C TYR A 40 0.13 -2.53 0.65
N ILE A 41 0.03 -1.23 0.37
CA ILE A 41 1.12 -0.50 -0.30
C ILE A 41 2.34 -0.61 0.61
N ALA A 42 3.50 -0.92 0.04
CA ALA A 42 4.72 -1.08 0.79
C ALA A 42 5.97 -0.73 -0.01
N LEU A 43 6.88 0.02 0.61
CA LEU A 43 8.20 0.34 0.08
C LEU A 43 9.29 -0.22 1.00
N SER A 44 10.28 -0.87 0.40
CA SER A 44 11.49 -1.26 1.12
C SER A 44 12.35 -0.06 1.46
N LYS A 45 13.29 -0.22 2.40
CA LYS A 45 14.30 0.79 2.74
C LYS A 45 15.17 1.26 1.57
N HIS A 46 15.18 0.50 0.46
CA HIS A 46 15.91 0.82 -0.76
C HIS A 46 15.01 1.46 -1.85
N GLY A 47 13.81 1.93 -1.48
CA GLY A 47 12.86 2.57 -2.40
C GLY A 47 12.14 1.61 -3.36
N ARG A 48 12.40 0.29 -3.28
CA ARG A 48 11.74 -0.70 -4.15
C ARG A 48 10.38 -1.09 -3.60
N VAL A 49 9.38 -1.22 -4.48
CA VAL A 49 8.05 -1.74 -4.14
C VAL A 49 8.12 -3.16 -3.60
N LYS A 50 7.43 -3.41 -2.49
CA LYS A 50 7.26 -4.75 -1.91
C LYS A 50 5.89 -5.30 -2.30
N ARG A 51 5.77 -6.64 -2.37
CA ARG A 51 4.48 -7.26 -2.66
C ARG A 51 3.52 -7.04 -1.50
N GLY A 52 2.32 -6.53 -1.79
CA GLY A 52 1.34 -6.16 -0.76
C GLY A 52 0.84 -7.34 0.06
N ASN A 53 0.81 -8.55 -0.52
CA ASN A 53 0.48 -9.78 0.22
C ASN A 53 1.59 -10.29 1.16
N ARG A 54 2.73 -9.59 1.21
CA ARG A 54 3.87 -9.85 2.11
C ARG A 54 4.15 -8.66 3.03
N ALA A 55 3.19 -7.77 3.18
CA ALA A 55 3.28 -6.59 4.00
C ALA A 55 2.03 -6.51 4.88
N ASN A 56 2.18 -6.06 6.13
CA ASN A 56 1.09 -5.83 7.07
C ASN A 56 1.37 -4.56 7.87
N THR A 57 0.36 -4.05 8.58
CA THR A 57 0.43 -2.77 9.30
C THR A 57 1.40 -2.74 10.48
N ALA A 58 1.89 -3.89 10.96
CA ALA A 58 2.94 -3.93 11.98
C ALA A 58 4.34 -3.62 11.39
N MET A 59 4.49 -3.68 10.08
CA MET A 59 5.77 -3.44 9.40
C MET A 59 5.88 -1.99 8.95
N THR A 60 6.97 -1.32 9.33
CA THR A 60 7.22 0.09 8.96
C THR A 60 7.26 0.35 7.44
N VAL A 61 7.49 -0.69 6.63
CA VAL A 61 7.45 -0.60 5.16
C VAL A 61 6.06 -0.22 4.60
N THR A 62 4.99 -0.34 5.40
CA THR A 62 3.62 0.08 5.02
C THR A 62 3.24 1.44 5.59
N HIS A 63 4.13 2.11 6.32
CA HIS A 63 3.84 3.37 7.01
C HIS A 63 4.26 4.52 6.10
N PHE A 64 3.29 5.30 5.64
CA PHE A 64 3.51 6.46 4.79
C PHE A 64 3.10 7.72 5.55
N LEU A 65 3.99 8.70 5.61
CA LEU A 65 3.69 9.99 6.22
C LEU A 65 3.36 10.97 5.09
N PRO A 66 2.14 11.53 5.02
CA PRO A 66 1.80 12.57 4.06
C PRO A 66 2.74 13.78 4.23
N ARG A 67 3.38 14.19 3.15
CA ARG A 67 4.22 15.39 3.07
C ARG A 67 3.76 16.22 1.87
N MET A 68 3.94 17.54 1.94
CA MET A 68 3.72 18.47 0.81
C MET A 68 4.88 18.41 -0.17
#